data_AF-A0A6B2C3N5-F1
#
_entry.id   AF-A0A6B2C3N5-F1
#
_cell.length_a   1.000
_cell.length_b   1.000
_cell.length_c   1.000
_cell.angle_alpha   90.00
_cell.angle_beta   90.00
_cell.angle_gamma   90.00
#
_symmetry.space_group_name_H-M   'P 1'
#
loop_
_entity.id
_entity.type
_entity.pdbx_description
1 polymer ?
#
loop_
_entity_poly.entity_id
_entity_poly.type
_entity_poly.pdbx_seq_one_letter_code
_entity_poly.pdbx_strand_id
1 'polypeptide(L)'
;MKIIIIGAGRMGIWFYKYFNFKNHETYFYDTDKVKVIDLKDKGFRYHEIDQIKDFDIVFCSTNISSIKRVIDSVKNSGFKKYFVEISALKTPIVKSLITLEKPISLHPLFGPGARTAKGKKLIHVPLKEKEEELAMIRELFPEMEITAMSAEEHDRLVTKTIQLVQLISMIYNRLTIEGDWGSSHKMMKLVESVSLYGSDELIKEIFELNPYTKELKESVMNVLEKIYSGDYTIIKKEYFKDLYTKAYEIMEDGL
;
A
#
# COMPACT_ATOMS: atom_id res chain seq x y z
N MET A 1 -8.27 -19.67 -11.50
CA MET A 1 -7.39 -19.95 -10.33
C MET A 1 -8.21 -19.86 -9.05
N LYS A 2 -7.82 -20.65 -8.06
CA LYS A 2 -8.34 -20.59 -6.69
C LYS A 2 -7.42 -19.74 -5.80
N ILE A 3 -7.94 -18.65 -5.25
CA ILE A 3 -7.16 -17.60 -4.56
C ILE A 3 -7.71 -17.40 -3.15
N ILE A 4 -6.83 -17.34 -2.15
CA ILE A 4 -7.21 -16.93 -0.78
C ILE A 4 -6.57 -15.60 -0.43
N ILE A 5 -7.38 -14.64 0.01
CA ILE A 5 -6.92 -13.36 0.57
C ILE A 5 -6.72 -13.51 2.07
N ILE A 6 -5.51 -13.33 2.57
CA ILE A 6 -5.21 -13.32 4.00
C ILE A 6 -5.14 -11.86 4.47
N GLY A 7 -6.05 -11.49 5.37
CA GLY A 7 -6.25 -10.12 5.83
C GLY A 7 -7.38 -9.44 5.04
N ALA A 8 -8.56 -9.39 5.64
CA ALA A 8 -9.77 -8.82 5.06
C ALA A 8 -9.97 -7.33 5.41
N GLY A 9 -8.86 -6.59 5.49
CA GLY A 9 -8.89 -5.12 5.57
C GLY A 9 -9.36 -4.48 4.27
N ARG A 10 -9.37 -3.14 4.21
CA ARG A 10 -9.87 -2.40 3.04
C ARG A 10 -9.21 -2.82 1.72
N MET A 11 -7.88 -2.99 1.71
CA MET A 11 -7.15 -3.46 0.52
C MET A 11 -7.41 -4.93 0.21
N GLY A 12 -7.48 -5.79 1.22
CA GLY A 12 -7.80 -7.21 1.02
C GLY A 12 -9.18 -7.41 0.39
N ILE A 13 -10.18 -6.64 0.86
CA ILE A 13 -11.52 -6.62 0.26
C ILE A 13 -11.50 -6.06 -1.16
N TRP A 14 -10.68 -5.04 -1.42
CA TRP A 14 -10.50 -4.52 -2.77
C TRP A 14 -10.00 -5.62 -3.73
N PHE A 15 -8.95 -6.34 -3.34
CA PHE A 15 -8.39 -7.44 -4.14
C PHE A 15 -9.34 -8.64 -4.23
N TYR A 16 -10.09 -8.96 -3.18
CA TYR A 16 -11.12 -10.00 -3.22
C TYR A 16 -12.16 -9.68 -4.31
N LYS A 17 -12.65 -8.44 -4.35
CA LYS A 17 -13.62 -7.97 -5.36
C LYS A 17 -13.01 -7.99 -6.76
N TYR A 18 -11.76 -7.53 -6.88
CA TYR A 18 -11.01 -7.56 -8.14
C TYR A 18 -10.90 -8.98 -8.70
N PHE A 19 -10.45 -9.95 -7.90
CA PHE A 19 -10.27 -11.33 -8.37
C PHE A 19 -11.60 -12.02 -8.69
N ASN A 20 -12.66 -11.76 -7.92
CA ASN A 20 -13.99 -12.23 -8.30
C ASN A 20 -14.49 -11.64 -9.62
N PHE A 21 -14.27 -10.33 -9.85
CA PHE A 21 -14.61 -9.69 -11.13
C PHE A 21 -13.83 -10.30 -12.30
N LYS A 22 -12.60 -10.76 -12.05
CA LYS A 22 -11.75 -11.51 -13.01
C LYS A 22 -12.10 -13.00 -13.11
N ASN A 23 -13.22 -13.44 -12.54
CA ASN A 23 -13.71 -14.82 -12.55
C ASN A 23 -12.78 -15.84 -11.85
N HIS A 24 -11.98 -15.39 -10.87
CA HIS A 24 -11.24 -16.31 -9.99
C HIS A 24 -12.14 -16.83 -8.86
N GLU A 25 -11.88 -18.07 -8.43
CA GLU A 25 -12.50 -18.67 -7.26
C GLU A 25 -11.82 -18.12 -6.01
N THR A 26 -12.38 -17.03 -5.47
CA THR A 26 -11.74 -16.23 -4.43
C THR A 26 -12.36 -16.47 -3.05
N TYR A 27 -11.49 -16.68 -2.07
CA TYR A 27 -11.80 -16.83 -0.65
C TYR A 27 -11.07 -15.79 0.18
N PHE A 28 -11.46 -15.62 1.44
CA PHE A 28 -10.75 -14.80 2.42
C PHE A 28 -10.55 -15.52 3.75
N TYR A 29 -9.53 -15.08 4.48
CA TYR A 29 -9.25 -15.41 5.87
C TYR A 29 -8.87 -14.13 6.63
N ASP A 30 -9.35 -13.99 7.86
CA ASP A 30 -8.93 -12.93 8.79
C ASP A 30 -8.96 -13.49 10.22
N THR A 31 -8.08 -12.99 11.08
CA THR A 31 -8.03 -13.39 12.49
C THR A 31 -9.14 -12.76 13.32
N ASP A 32 -9.72 -11.66 12.84
CA ASP A 32 -10.85 -10.99 13.47
C ASP A 32 -12.16 -11.74 13.19
N LYS A 33 -12.64 -12.48 14.18
CA LYS A 33 -13.87 -13.28 14.09
C LYS A 33 -15.11 -12.44 13.81
N VAL A 34 -15.19 -11.22 14.35
CA VAL A 34 -16.35 -10.33 14.14
C VAL A 34 -16.39 -9.93 12.67
N LYS A 35 -15.24 -9.56 12.11
CA LYS A 35 -15.11 -9.22 10.69
C LYS A 35 -15.40 -10.43 9.78
N VAL A 36 -14.95 -11.63 10.16
CA VAL A 36 -15.25 -12.86 9.40
C VAL A 36 -16.75 -13.11 9.33
N ILE A 37 -17.48 -12.96 10.44
CA ILE A 37 -18.94 -13.14 10.47
C ILE A 37 -19.62 -12.12 9.56
N ASP A 38 -19.32 -10.83 9.73
CA ASP A 38 -19.91 -9.74 8.93
C ASP A 38 -19.68 -9.92 7.42
N LEU A 39 -18.48 -10.33 7.02
CA LEU A 39 -18.16 -10.56 5.60
C LEU A 39 -18.86 -11.81 5.05
N LYS A 40 -18.98 -12.88 5.83
CA LYS A 40 -19.75 -14.07 5.42
C LYS A 40 -21.21 -13.73 5.19
N ASP A 41 -21.81 -12.93 6.08
CA ASP A 41 -23.21 -12.47 5.94
C ASP A 41 -23.40 -11.60 4.69
N LYS A 42 -22.35 -10.90 4.26
CA LYS A 42 -22.29 -10.14 3.00
C LYS A 42 -21.97 -11.00 1.76
N GLY A 43 -21.91 -12.32 1.90
CA GLY A 43 -21.68 -13.27 0.80
C GLY A 43 -20.22 -13.48 0.41
N PHE A 44 -19.26 -13.06 1.24
CA PHE A 44 -17.85 -13.36 1.00
C PHE A 44 -17.54 -14.82 1.39
N ARG A 45 -16.76 -15.51 0.56
CA ARG A 45 -16.38 -16.91 0.78
C ARG A 45 -15.22 -17.02 1.75
N TYR A 46 -15.46 -17.58 2.92
CA TYR A 46 -14.44 -17.81 3.93
C TYR A 46 -13.72 -19.15 3.72
N HIS A 47 -12.43 -19.22 4.06
CA HIS A 47 -11.67 -20.47 4.13
C HIS A 47 -10.59 -20.39 5.22
N GLU A 48 -10.30 -21.50 5.89
CA GLU A 48 -9.28 -21.55 6.94
C GLU A 48 -7.86 -21.64 6.36
N ILE A 49 -6.90 -20.96 7.00
CA ILE A 49 -5.52 -20.84 6.51
C ILE A 49 -4.73 -22.16 6.57
N ASP A 50 -5.11 -23.09 7.44
CA ASP A 50 -4.45 -24.40 7.58
C ASP A 50 -4.84 -25.38 6.45
N GLN A 51 -5.90 -25.08 5.70
CA GLN A 51 -6.47 -25.94 4.65
C GLN A 51 -6.27 -25.36 3.24
N ILE A 52 -5.15 -24.69 2.99
CA ILE A 52 -4.91 -23.94 1.74
C ILE A 52 -4.02 -24.65 0.70
N LYS A 53 -3.63 -25.91 0.95
CA LYS A 53 -2.68 -26.65 0.09
C LYS A 53 -3.11 -26.73 -1.38
N ASP A 54 -4.42 -26.80 -1.63
CA ASP A 54 -4.99 -26.93 -2.98
C ASP A 54 -5.19 -25.59 -3.69
N PHE A 55 -5.01 -24.45 -3.01
CA PHE A 55 -5.11 -23.12 -3.62
C PHE A 55 -4.00 -22.91 -4.63
N ASP A 56 -4.23 -22.05 -5.62
CA ASP A 56 -3.22 -21.64 -6.60
C ASP A 56 -2.37 -20.49 -6.07
N ILE A 57 -3.03 -19.57 -5.36
CA ILE A 57 -2.44 -18.34 -4.86
C ILE A 57 -2.90 -18.07 -3.43
N VAL A 58 -1.92 -17.75 -2.58
CA VAL A 58 -2.15 -17.08 -1.31
C VAL A 58 -1.80 -15.60 -1.49
N PHE A 59 -2.75 -14.72 -1.20
CA PHE A 59 -2.60 -13.27 -1.37
C PHE A 59 -2.66 -12.57 -0.01
N CYS A 60 -1.51 -12.19 0.51
CA CYS A 60 -1.33 -11.58 1.82
C CYS A 60 -1.51 -10.06 1.77
N SER A 61 -2.56 -9.59 2.44
CA SER A 61 -2.93 -8.18 2.62
C SER A 61 -3.00 -7.80 4.12
N THR A 62 -2.15 -8.41 4.96
CA THR A 62 -2.07 -8.08 6.39
C THR A 62 -1.12 -6.91 6.67
N ASN A 63 -1.15 -6.41 7.90
CA ASN A 63 -0.14 -5.50 8.43
C ASN A 63 1.28 -6.10 8.34
N ILE A 64 2.30 -5.24 8.27
CA ILE A 64 3.70 -5.63 8.06
C ILE A 64 4.19 -6.52 9.20
N SER A 65 3.83 -6.18 10.44
CA SER A 65 4.19 -6.96 11.65
C SER A 65 3.62 -8.37 11.66
N SER A 66 2.52 -8.61 10.93
CA SER A 66 1.83 -9.90 10.90
C SER A 66 2.34 -10.85 9.81
N ILE A 67 3.07 -10.35 8.82
CA ILE A 67 3.48 -11.13 7.62
C ILE A 67 4.29 -12.36 8.01
N LYS A 68 5.24 -12.25 8.95
CA LYS A 68 6.04 -13.40 9.38
C LYS A 68 5.18 -14.54 9.89
N ARG A 69 4.18 -14.22 10.73
CA ARG A 69 3.24 -15.21 11.26
C ARG A 69 2.40 -15.85 10.15
N VAL A 70 1.96 -15.05 9.17
CA VAL A 70 1.23 -15.56 8.00
C VAL A 70 2.10 -16.54 7.21
N ILE A 71 3.36 -16.19 6.95
CA ILE A 71 4.32 -17.06 6.24
C ILE A 71 4.48 -18.39 6.98
N ASP A 72 4.62 -18.36 8.31
CA ASP A 72 4.74 -19.57 9.13
C ASP A 72 3.48 -20.45 9.00
N SER A 73 2.28 -19.86 9.09
CA SER A 73 1.02 -20.59 8.88
C SER A 73 0.91 -21.20 7.47
N VAL A 74 1.29 -20.46 6.44
CA VAL A 74 1.29 -20.92 5.04
C VAL A 74 2.24 -22.09 4.86
N LYS A 75 3.44 -22.02 5.42
CA LYS A 75 4.40 -23.13 5.38
C LYS A 75 3.87 -24.38 6.09
N ASN A 76 3.27 -24.22 7.26
CA ASN A 76 2.72 -25.33 8.03
C ASN A 76 1.54 -26.01 7.33
N SER A 77 0.78 -25.29 6.49
CA SER A 77 -0.27 -25.88 5.63
C SER A 77 0.27 -26.76 4.49
N GLY A 78 1.60 -26.75 4.26
CA GLY A 78 2.23 -27.45 3.15
C GLY A 78 2.03 -26.78 1.78
N PHE A 79 1.63 -25.51 1.75
CA PHE A 79 1.48 -24.72 0.53
C PHE A 79 2.84 -24.48 -0.16
N LYS A 80 2.88 -24.70 -1.48
CA LYS A 80 4.11 -24.60 -2.29
C LYS A 80 3.95 -23.80 -3.60
N LYS A 81 2.78 -23.19 -3.81
CA LYS A 81 2.51 -22.39 -5.03
C LYS A 81 2.79 -20.90 -4.74
N TYR A 82 2.12 -20.00 -5.46
CA TYR A 82 2.41 -18.57 -5.41
C TYR A 82 1.91 -17.91 -4.13
N PHE A 83 2.81 -17.24 -3.42
CA PHE A 83 2.47 -16.37 -2.29
C PHE A 83 2.73 -14.93 -2.71
N VAL A 84 1.65 -14.15 -2.86
CA VAL A 84 1.70 -12.75 -3.25
C VAL A 84 1.52 -11.89 -2.01
N GLU A 85 2.36 -10.90 -1.83
CA GLU A 85 2.36 -9.99 -0.69
C GLU A 85 2.29 -8.53 -1.18
N ILE A 86 1.53 -7.66 -0.48
CA ILE A 86 1.22 -6.30 -0.96
C ILE A 86 1.53 -5.15 0.02
N SER A 87 2.30 -5.37 1.07
CA SER A 87 2.49 -4.39 2.13
C SER A 87 3.30 -3.17 1.70
N ALA A 88 3.22 -2.15 2.55
CA ALA A 88 3.80 -0.85 2.27
C ALA A 88 5.34 -0.79 2.39
N LEU A 89 5.99 -1.79 3.00
CA LEU A 89 7.45 -1.85 3.19
C LEU A 89 7.99 -3.23 2.87
N LYS A 90 9.17 -3.29 2.23
CA LYS A 90 9.72 -4.52 1.66
C LYS A 90 10.96 -5.00 2.39
N THR A 91 11.87 -4.10 2.72
CA THR A 91 13.12 -4.46 3.42
C THR A 91 12.90 -5.25 4.72
N PRO A 92 11.88 -4.99 5.56
CA PRO A 92 11.71 -5.74 6.81
C PRO A 92 11.25 -7.19 6.58
N ILE A 93 10.68 -7.50 5.42
CA ILE A 93 9.99 -8.77 5.16
C ILE A 93 10.63 -9.63 4.07
N VAL A 94 11.49 -9.07 3.22
CA VAL A 94 12.15 -9.79 2.11
C VAL A 94 12.82 -11.09 2.58
N LYS A 95 13.56 -11.05 3.69
CA LYS A 95 14.20 -12.26 4.24
C LYS A 95 13.22 -13.36 4.62
N SER A 96 12.01 -13.00 5.05
CA SER A 96 10.96 -13.98 5.35
C SER A 96 10.32 -14.50 4.07
N LEU A 97 10.07 -13.63 3.09
CA LEU A 97 9.43 -13.98 1.82
C LEU A 97 10.26 -14.98 1.00
N ILE A 98 11.58 -14.78 0.90
CA ILE A 98 12.47 -15.68 0.14
C ILE A 98 12.52 -17.12 0.68
N THR A 99 11.94 -17.36 1.86
CA THR A 99 11.87 -18.71 2.42
C THR A 99 10.68 -19.53 1.91
N LEU A 100 9.77 -18.92 1.14
CA LEU A 100 8.67 -19.57 0.44
C LEU A 100 9.12 -20.07 -0.94
N GLU A 101 8.42 -21.05 -1.51
CA GLU A 101 8.76 -21.63 -2.82
C GLU A 101 8.65 -20.58 -3.95
N LYS A 102 7.46 -19.98 -4.12
CA LYS A 102 7.16 -19.00 -5.18
C LYS A 102 6.64 -17.67 -4.63
N PRO A 103 7.49 -16.87 -3.96
CA PRO A 103 7.07 -15.59 -3.40
C PRO A 103 7.02 -14.50 -4.47
N ILE A 104 6.04 -13.61 -4.36
CA ILE A 104 5.89 -12.41 -5.19
C ILE A 104 5.64 -11.24 -4.23
N SER A 105 6.43 -10.17 -4.32
CA SER A 105 6.21 -8.95 -3.53
C SER A 105 5.81 -7.78 -4.42
N LEU A 106 4.66 -7.19 -4.11
CA LEU A 106 4.02 -6.11 -4.85
C LEU A 106 3.70 -4.94 -3.93
N HIS A 107 3.57 -3.73 -4.48
CA HIS A 107 3.02 -2.59 -3.76
C HIS A 107 2.06 -1.87 -4.70
N PRO A 108 0.75 -1.85 -4.41
CA PRO A 108 -0.21 -1.09 -5.18
C PRO A 108 -0.07 0.40 -4.90
N LEU A 109 0.24 1.20 -5.93
CA LEU A 109 0.36 2.67 -5.82
C LEU A 109 -1.00 3.36 -5.83
N PHE A 110 -1.99 2.74 -5.21
CA PHE A 110 -3.35 3.23 -5.09
C PHE A 110 -3.98 2.71 -3.81
N GLY A 111 -4.86 3.51 -3.22
CA GLY A 111 -5.61 3.13 -2.03
C GLY A 111 -6.90 2.37 -2.33
N PRO A 112 -7.59 1.88 -1.28
CA PRO A 112 -8.79 1.05 -1.41
C PRO A 112 -10.01 1.81 -1.98
N GLY A 113 -9.94 3.13 -2.12
CA GLY A 113 -10.95 3.96 -2.79
C GLY A 113 -10.91 3.87 -4.32
N ALA A 114 -9.92 3.18 -4.91
CA ALA A 114 -9.84 3.00 -6.36
C ALA A 114 -11.07 2.26 -6.91
N ARG A 115 -11.76 2.83 -7.90
CA ARG A 115 -12.93 2.21 -8.53
C ARG A 115 -12.59 1.15 -9.57
N THR A 116 -11.39 1.21 -10.14
CA THR A 116 -10.93 0.31 -11.21
C THR A 116 -9.44 0.05 -11.11
N ALA A 117 -9.02 -1.11 -11.62
CA ALA A 117 -7.63 -1.53 -11.80
C ALA A 117 -6.96 -0.90 -13.04
N LYS A 118 -7.75 -0.45 -14.03
CA LYS A 118 -7.23 0.05 -15.31
C LYS A 118 -6.32 1.27 -15.10
N GLY A 119 -5.09 1.18 -15.61
CA GLY A 119 -4.09 2.26 -15.51
C GLY A 119 -3.55 2.47 -14.10
N LYS A 120 -3.83 1.54 -13.16
CA LYS A 120 -3.20 1.53 -11.84
C LYS A 120 -1.80 0.95 -11.95
N LYS A 121 -0.94 1.34 -11.02
CA LYS A 121 0.46 0.96 -11.01
C LYS A 121 0.75 0.03 -9.83
N LEU A 122 1.56 -0.99 -10.10
CA LEU A 122 2.14 -1.87 -9.09
C LEU A 122 3.67 -1.73 -9.14
N ILE A 123 4.30 -1.60 -7.97
CA ILE A 123 5.73 -1.84 -7.86
C ILE A 123 5.96 -3.31 -7.57
N HIS A 124 6.81 -3.97 -8.35
CA HIS A 124 7.31 -5.31 -8.11
C HIS A 124 8.71 -5.23 -7.49
N VAL A 125 8.91 -5.98 -6.40
CA VAL A 125 10.25 -6.22 -5.83
C VAL A 125 10.63 -7.66 -6.15
N PRO A 126 11.57 -7.90 -7.09
CA PRO A 126 12.02 -9.24 -7.44
C PRO A 126 12.63 -9.96 -6.24
N LEU A 127 12.28 -11.24 -6.03
CA LEU A 127 12.73 -12.00 -4.85
C LEU A 127 13.62 -13.19 -5.20
N LYS A 128 13.20 -14.04 -6.14
CA LYS A 128 13.91 -15.24 -6.56
C LYS A 128 14.03 -15.29 -8.08
N GLU A 129 12.93 -15.60 -8.76
CA GLU A 129 12.89 -15.90 -10.19
C GLU A 129 12.12 -14.80 -10.91
N LYS A 130 12.81 -13.68 -11.18
CA LYS A 130 12.19 -12.44 -11.67
C LYS A 130 11.24 -12.65 -12.86
N GLU A 131 11.61 -13.47 -13.84
CA GLU A 131 10.79 -13.69 -15.03
C GLU A 131 9.55 -14.54 -14.76
N GLU A 132 9.64 -15.55 -13.89
CA GLU A 132 8.47 -16.33 -13.42
C GLU A 132 7.51 -15.44 -12.62
N GLU A 133 8.06 -14.63 -11.71
CA GLU A 133 7.29 -13.66 -10.93
C GLU A 133 6.56 -12.68 -11.85
N LEU A 134 7.26 -12.08 -12.83
CA LEU A 134 6.65 -11.13 -13.77
C LEU A 134 5.59 -11.77 -14.66
N ALA A 135 5.79 -13.02 -15.09
CA ALA A 135 4.78 -13.76 -15.86
C ALA A 135 3.49 -13.91 -15.03
N MET A 136 3.60 -14.35 -13.77
CA MET A 136 2.46 -14.49 -12.88
C MET A 136 1.80 -13.14 -12.54
N ILE A 137 2.58 -12.08 -12.31
CA ILE A 137 2.05 -10.73 -12.06
C ILE A 137 1.24 -10.23 -13.26
N ARG A 138 1.74 -10.43 -14.49
CA ARG A 138 1.03 -10.01 -15.71
C ARG A 138 -0.24 -10.83 -15.96
N GLU A 139 -0.26 -12.09 -15.57
CA GLU A 139 -1.46 -12.93 -15.62
C GLU A 139 -2.52 -12.44 -14.63
N LEU A 140 -2.12 -12.06 -13.42
CA LEU A 140 -3.04 -11.57 -12.39
C LEU A 140 -3.53 -10.15 -12.64
N PHE A 141 -2.69 -9.29 -13.24
CA PHE A 141 -2.93 -7.85 -13.36
C PHE A 141 -2.67 -7.32 -14.77
N PRO A 142 -3.36 -7.85 -15.82
CA PRO A 142 -3.06 -7.51 -17.20
C PRO A 142 -3.34 -6.03 -17.56
N GLU A 143 -4.22 -5.34 -16.83
CA GLU A 143 -4.52 -3.91 -17.03
C GLU A 143 -3.70 -2.92 -16.19
N MET A 144 -2.78 -3.42 -15.36
CA MET A 144 -1.96 -2.59 -14.47
C MET A 144 -0.55 -2.38 -15.04
N GLU A 145 0.00 -1.20 -14.82
CA GLU A 145 1.39 -0.90 -15.14
C GLU A 145 2.33 -1.46 -14.07
N ILE A 146 3.29 -2.29 -14.46
CA ILE A 146 4.24 -2.91 -13.54
C ILE A 146 5.60 -2.22 -13.66
N THR A 147 6.14 -1.73 -12.54
CA THR A 147 7.51 -1.21 -12.45
C THR A 147 8.29 -2.05 -11.46
N ALA A 148 9.46 -2.54 -11.84
CA ALA A 148 10.32 -3.33 -10.94
C ALA A 148 11.42 -2.46 -10.32
N MET A 149 11.71 -2.65 -9.03
CA MET A 149 12.86 -2.05 -8.33
C MET A 149 13.29 -2.92 -7.15
N SER A 150 14.46 -2.65 -6.56
CA SER A 150 14.90 -3.34 -5.34
C SER A 150 14.06 -2.97 -4.12
N ALA A 151 14.17 -3.77 -3.05
CA ALA A 151 13.50 -3.48 -1.78
C ALA A 151 14.00 -2.17 -1.17
N GLU A 152 15.30 -1.91 -1.27
CA GLU A 152 15.95 -0.71 -0.77
C GLU A 152 15.51 0.54 -1.53
N GLU A 153 15.49 0.49 -2.87
CA GLU A 153 14.96 1.59 -3.70
C GLU A 153 13.49 1.87 -3.38
N HIS A 154 12.68 0.82 -3.24
CA HIS A 154 11.28 0.93 -2.88
C HIS A 154 11.09 1.61 -1.52
N ASP A 155 11.73 1.12 -0.46
CA ASP A 155 11.51 1.67 0.88
C ASP A 155 12.10 3.08 1.04
N ARG A 156 13.16 3.42 0.28
CA ARG A 156 13.64 4.81 0.15
C ARG A 156 12.61 5.68 -0.57
N LEU A 157 11.98 5.20 -1.64
CA LEU A 157 10.90 5.91 -2.33
C LEU A 157 9.72 6.18 -1.38
N VAL A 158 9.31 5.19 -0.58
CA VAL A 158 8.24 5.29 0.42
C VAL A 158 8.50 6.43 1.41
N THR A 159 9.77 6.71 1.79
CA THR A 159 10.08 7.86 2.65
C THR A 159 9.63 9.19 2.06
N LYS A 160 9.72 9.33 0.73
CA LYS A 160 9.42 10.59 0.02
C LYS A 160 7.97 10.65 -0.44
N THR A 161 7.39 9.54 -0.86
CA THR A 161 6.04 9.50 -1.45
C THR A 161 4.93 9.29 -0.43
N ILE A 162 5.24 8.64 0.71
CA ILE A 162 4.24 8.31 1.74
C ILE A 162 4.59 8.99 3.06
N GLN A 163 5.75 8.69 3.65
CA GLN A 163 6.07 9.16 5.01
C GLN A 163 6.21 10.68 5.10
N LEU A 164 6.88 11.32 4.14
CA LEU A 164 6.99 12.79 4.13
C LEU A 164 5.61 13.44 3.99
N VAL A 165 4.75 12.91 3.11
CA VAL A 165 3.39 13.42 2.90
C VAL A 165 2.55 13.27 4.16
N GLN A 166 2.63 12.12 4.83
CA GLN A 166 1.97 11.87 6.11
C GLN A 166 2.50 12.79 7.20
N LEU A 167 3.82 12.98 7.29
CA LEU A 167 4.44 13.87 8.28
C LEU A 167 3.94 15.31 8.12
N ILE A 168 3.94 15.83 6.89
CA ILE A 168 3.41 17.17 6.58
C ILE A 168 1.92 17.25 6.95
N SER A 169 1.14 16.22 6.61
CA SER A 169 -0.29 16.17 6.92
C SER A 169 -0.55 16.14 8.43
N MET A 170 0.25 15.41 9.21
CA MET A 170 0.16 15.40 10.67
C MET A 170 0.54 16.73 11.30
N ILE A 171 1.58 17.39 10.79
CA ILE A 171 1.96 18.73 11.25
C ILE A 171 0.83 19.71 10.95
N TYR A 172 0.30 19.67 9.73
CA TYR A 172 -0.81 20.51 9.31
C TYR A 172 -2.06 20.27 10.17
N ASN A 173 -2.49 19.02 10.32
CA ASN A 173 -3.65 18.63 11.14
C ASN A 173 -3.56 19.17 12.59
N ARG A 174 -2.36 19.16 13.19
CA ARG A 174 -2.15 19.63 14.57
C ARG A 174 -2.10 21.16 14.71
N LEU A 175 -1.86 21.88 13.63
CA LEU A 175 -1.65 23.34 13.63
C LEU A 175 -2.74 24.11 12.88
N THR A 176 -3.54 23.44 12.07
CA THR A 176 -4.59 24.07 11.28
C THR A 176 -5.76 24.53 12.16
N ILE A 177 -6.55 25.46 11.64
CA ILE A 177 -7.76 26.00 12.28
C ILE A 177 -9.00 25.50 11.54
N GLU A 178 -10.13 25.46 12.25
CA GLU A 178 -11.42 25.11 11.64
C GLU A 178 -11.87 26.14 10.60
N GLY A 179 -12.68 25.70 9.62
CA GLY A 179 -13.21 26.55 8.54
C GLY A 179 -12.38 26.51 7.24
N ASP A 180 -12.93 27.06 6.16
CA ASP A 180 -12.28 27.10 4.84
C ASP A 180 -11.82 28.52 4.51
N TRP A 181 -10.52 28.78 4.71
CA TRP A 181 -9.95 30.12 4.62
C TRP A 181 -9.18 30.40 3.33
N GLY A 182 -9.36 29.54 2.31
CA GLY A 182 -8.75 29.71 0.99
C GLY A 182 -8.52 28.39 0.25
N SER A 183 -8.18 28.48 -1.03
CA SER A 183 -7.97 27.32 -1.91
C SER A 183 -6.86 26.40 -1.40
N SER A 184 -5.72 26.95 -0.99
CA SER A 184 -4.62 26.16 -0.41
C SER A 184 -5.02 25.43 0.87
N HIS A 185 -5.83 26.07 1.72
CA HIS A 185 -6.34 25.46 2.94
C HIS A 185 -7.26 24.28 2.60
N LYS A 186 -8.21 24.48 1.68
CA LYS A 186 -9.11 23.43 1.19
C LYS A 186 -8.34 22.25 0.59
N MET A 187 -7.32 22.53 -0.22
CA MET A 187 -6.48 21.49 -0.82
C MET A 187 -5.69 20.70 0.24
N MET A 188 -5.16 21.36 1.25
CA MET A 188 -4.43 20.66 2.32
C MET A 188 -5.33 19.72 3.11
N LYS A 189 -6.59 20.07 3.37
CA LYS A 189 -7.58 19.13 3.94
C LYS A 189 -7.80 17.90 3.06
N LEU A 190 -7.82 18.06 1.73
CA LEU A 190 -7.94 16.91 0.82
C LEU A 190 -6.70 16.01 0.90
N VAL A 191 -5.50 16.60 0.89
CA VAL A 191 -4.25 15.85 1.06
C VAL A 191 -4.25 15.08 2.37
N GLU A 192 -4.63 15.71 3.47
CA GLU A 192 -4.78 15.09 4.78
C GLU A 192 -5.78 13.93 4.75
N SER A 193 -6.94 14.13 4.13
CA SER A 193 -7.95 13.09 4.02
C SER A 193 -7.46 11.87 3.24
N VAL A 194 -6.55 12.02 2.28
CA VAL A 194 -6.01 10.88 1.53
C VAL A 194 -4.82 10.24 2.24
N SER A 195 -4.00 11.04 2.93
CA SER A 195 -2.76 10.57 3.57
C SER A 195 -2.98 9.98 4.97
N LEU A 196 -3.95 10.50 5.73
CA LEU A 196 -4.24 10.11 7.11
C LEU A 196 -5.46 9.21 7.26
N TYR A 197 -6.35 9.12 6.26
CA TYR A 197 -7.47 8.15 6.29
C TYR A 197 -7.02 6.68 6.24
N GLY A 198 -5.72 6.42 6.13
CA GLY A 198 -5.10 5.12 6.41
C GLY A 198 -5.48 4.55 7.80
N SER A 199 -5.05 3.33 8.11
CA SER A 199 -5.11 2.90 9.52
C SER A 199 -3.97 3.54 10.29
N ASP A 200 -4.23 4.03 11.50
CA ASP A 200 -3.18 4.55 12.41
C ASP A 200 -2.05 3.54 12.60
N GLU A 201 -2.40 2.26 12.63
CA GLU A 201 -1.43 1.17 12.75
C GLU A 201 -0.52 1.04 11.53
N LEU A 202 -1.04 1.23 10.30
CA LEU A 202 -0.20 1.22 9.10
C LEU A 202 0.76 2.41 9.11
N ILE A 203 0.27 3.59 9.48
CA ILE A 203 1.11 4.78 9.60
C ILE A 203 2.24 4.52 10.61
N LYS A 204 1.89 4.01 11.80
CA LYS A 204 2.86 3.66 12.84
C LYS A 204 3.89 2.66 12.33
N GLU A 205 3.44 1.55 11.72
CA GLU A 205 4.34 0.53 11.18
C GLU A 205 5.30 1.09 10.12
N ILE A 206 4.82 1.96 9.23
CA ILE A 206 5.69 2.57 8.20
C ILE A 206 6.81 3.39 8.86
N PHE A 207 6.50 4.20 9.88
CA PHE A 207 7.50 5.02 10.56
C PHE A 207 8.46 4.19 11.41
N GLU A 208 7.96 3.17 12.12
CA GLU A 208 8.76 2.35 13.02
C GLU A 208 9.61 1.30 12.30
N LEU A 209 9.11 0.74 11.19
CA LEU A 209 9.74 -0.40 10.51
C LEU A 209 10.55 -0.01 9.28
N ASN A 210 10.36 1.19 8.69
CA ASN A 210 11.19 1.61 7.57
C ASN A 210 12.61 1.96 8.05
N PRO A 211 13.66 1.23 7.65
CA PRO A 211 15.03 1.53 8.08
C PRO A 211 15.52 2.93 7.64
N TYR A 212 14.88 3.53 6.65
CA TYR A 212 15.23 4.85 6.11
C TYR A 212 14.51 6.02 6.79
N THR A 213 13.66 5.77 7.79
CA THR A 213 12.96 6.85 8.54
C THR A 213 13.95 7.83 9.19
N LYS A 214 15.11 7.36 9.66
CA LYS A 214 16.13 8.23 10.25
C LYS A 214 16.69 9.24 9.24
N GLU A 215 16.99 8.79 8.02
CA GLU A 215 17.48 9.65 6.94
C GLU A 215 16.43 10.70 6.53
N LEU A 216 15.15 10.29 6.52
CA LEU A 216 14.03 11.22 6.30
C LEU A 216 14.00 12.30 7.38
N LYS A 217 14.11 11.93 8.66
CA LYS A 217 14.11 12.88 9.78
C LYS A 217 15.25 13.89 9.64
N GLU A 218 16.47 13.43 9.39
CA GLU A 218 17.65 14.30 9.21
C GLU A 218 17.44 15.26 8.03
N SER A 219 16.90 14.77 6.91
CA SER A 219 16.59 15.59 5.74
C SER A 219 15.57 16.70 6.07
N VAL A 220 14.50 16.35 6.79
CA VAL A 220 13.44 17.29 7.17
C VAL A 220 13.98 18.36 8.12
N MET A 221 14.74 17.97 9.14
CA MET A 221 15.31 18.92 10.10
C MET A 221 16.25 19.94 9.42
N ASN A 222 17.13 19.47 8.53
CA ASN A 222 18.03 20.35 7.77
C ASN A 222 17.25 21.34 6.88
N VAL A 223 16.17 20.91 6.23
CA VAL A 223 15.31 21.81 5.44
C VAL A 223 14.63 22.85 6.34
N LEU A 224 14.11 22.44 7.49
CA LEU A 224 13.49 23.36 8.45
C LEU A 224 14.50 24.40 8.96
N GLU A 225 15.70 23.99 9.34
CA GLU A 225 16.77 24.89 9.79
C GLU A 225 17.11 25.95 8.73
N LYS A 226 17.21 25.55 7.45
CA LYS A 226 17.44 26.48 6.33
C LYS A 226 16.29 27.47 6.13
N ILE A 227 15.05 27.00 6.24
CA ILE A 227 13.88 27.89 6.14
C ILE A 227 13.88 28.91 7.28
N TYR A 228 14.19 28.48 8.51
CA TYR A 228 14.28 29.38 9.66
C TYR A 228 15.48 30.34 9.61
N SER A 229 16.54 30.01 8.85
CA SER A 229 17.67 30.91 8.61
C SER A 229 17.46 31.86 7.41
N GLY A 230 16.31 31.81 6.74
CA GLY A 230 15.92 32.74 5.68
C GLY A 230 16.06 32.21 4.25
N ASP A 231 16.42 30.94 4.06
CA ASP A 231 16.41 30.32 2.73
C ASP A 231 14.99 29.88 2.34
N TYR A 232 14.29 30.76 1.61
CA TYR A 232 12.94 30.51 1.08
C TYR A 232 12.95 30.06 -0.38
N THR A 233 14.07 29.52 -0.87
CA THR A 233 14.23 29.15 -2.28
C THR A 233 13.22 28.08 -2.68
N ILE A 234 12.39 28.39 -3.69
CA ILE A 234 11.42 27.45 -4.26
C ILE A 234 12.05 26.70 -5.43
N ILE A 235 12.18 25.39 -5.30
CA ILE A 235 12.71 24.50 -6.34
C ILE A 235 11.60 24.14 -7.34
N LYS A 236 11.93 24.12 -8.64
CA LYS A 236 11.02 23.75 -9.75
C LYS A 236 9.75 24.60 -9.87
N LYS A 237 9.86 25.92 -9.66
CA LYS A 237 8.72 26.85 -9.74
C LYS A 237 7.90 26.73 -11.04
N GLU A 238 8.56 26.44 -12.16
CA GLU A 238 7.90 26.29 -13.47
C GLU A 238 6.90 25.12 -13.52
N TYR A 239 7.12 24.06 -12.72
CA TYR A 239 6.23 22.90 -12.65
C TYR A 239 4.86 23.22 -12.05
N PHE A 240 4.75 24.29 -11.25
CA PHE A 240 3.50 24.63 -10.57
C PHE A 240 2.47 25.27 -11.49
N LYS A 241 2.87 25.84 -12.63
CA LYS A 241 1.94 26.54 -13.52
C LYS A 241 0.89 25.58 -14.07
N ASP A 242 1.30 24.41 -14.53
CA ASP A 242 0.39 23.42 -15.12
C ASP A 242 -0.44 22.70 -14.05
N LEU A 243 0.09 22.55 -12.84
CA LEU A 243 -0.62 21.94 -11.73
C LEU A 243 -1.67 22.87 -11.11
N TYR A 244 -1.43 24.17 -11.14
CA TYR A 244 -2.35 25.16 -10.58
C TYR A 244 -3.74 25.05 -11.23
N THR A 245 -3.80 24.98 -12.56
CA THR A 245 -5.07 24.84 -13.28
C THR A 245 -5.83 23.58 -12.86
N LYS A 246 -5.14 22.44 -12.81
CA LYS A 246 -5.72 21.15 -12.39
C LYS A 246 -6.22 21.17 -10.95
N ALA A 247 -5.53 21.88 -10.05
CA ALA A 247 -5.94 22.02 -8.67
C ALA A 247 -7.31 22.73 -8.57
N TYR A 248 -7.56 23.75 -9.41
CA TYR A 248 -8.84 24.45 -9.44
C TYR A 248 -9.96 23.61 -10.05
N GLU A 249 -9.69 22.84 -11.12
CA GLU A 249 -10.65 21.86 -11.65
C GLU A 249 -11.14 20.91 -10.55
N ILE A 250 -10.22 20.34 -9.77
CA ILE A 250 -10.55 19.45 -8.64
C ILE A 250 -11.39 20.14 -7.57
N MET A 251 -11.16 21.43 -7.30
CA MET A 251 -11.87 22.17 -6.26
C MET A 251 -13.25 22.65 -6.69
N GLU A 252 -13.45 22.90 -7.99
CA GLU A 252 -14.65 23.49 -8.59
C GLU A 252 -15.66 22.42 -9.08
N ASP A 253 -15.19 21.24 -9.48
CA ASP A 253 -16.06 20.15 -9.96
C ASP A 253 -17.01 19.57 -8.89
N GLY A 254 -16.91 20.04 -7.64
CA GLY A 254 -17.71 19.56 -6.51
C GLY A 254 -17.29 18.16 -6.09
N LEU A 255 -17.06 17.98 -4.80
CA LEU A 255 -16.92 16.64 -4.20
C LEU A 255 -18.30 16.09 -3.82
#